data_AF-A0A5N7MD59-F1
#
_entry.id   AF-A0A5N7MD59-F1
#
_cell.length_a   1.000
_cell.length_b   1.000
_cell.length_c   1.000
_cell.angle_alpha   90.00
_cell.angle_beta   90.00
_cell.angle_gamma   90.00
#
_symmetry.space_group_name_H-M   'P 1'
#
loop_
_entity.id
_entity.type
_entity.pdbx_description
1 polymer ?
#
loop_
_entity_poly.entity_id
_entity_poly.type
_entity_poly.pdbx_seq_one_letter_code
_entity_poly.pdbx_strand_id
1 'polypeptide(L)'
;MSLEITFIGYGEVGQLFSRQLATKPGVRITVYDILFDDPRKGSELRQRASGTSVHADDSVADACRGADIVISAVTADSAVTAAAQAAAHLRPSQIYVDLNSVSPATKEQVAGPVRQSGADFVEFAVMAPVKEPGIEVPILSGGERAEEVSARLNELGMKITPVSTGIGTASATKLCRSIVIKGMEALMVDFTLASERAGVAPAVLASLKASYPGMDWENVAKVMMSRVRQHGVRRAAEMREASRMIDELGLDGSLANAIADRHESFAKANET
;
A
#
# COMPACT_ATOMS: atom_id res chain seq x y z
N MET A 1 -1.80 -29.94 -5.31
CA MET A 1 -2.59 -29.29 -4.24
C MET A 1 -2.88 -27.87 -4.69
N SER A 2 -4.03 -27.33 -4.31
CA SER A 2 -4.38 -25.92 -4.58
C SER A 2 -3.79 -25.02 -3.50
N LEU A 3 -3.25 -23.87 -3.90
CA LEU A 3 -2.78 -22.81 -3.01
C LEU A 3 -3.98 -21.96 -2.54
N GLU A 4 -4.11 -21.79 -1.24
CA GLU A 4 -5.16 -21.00 -0.59
C GLU A 4 -4.63 -19.63 -0.19
N ILE A 5 -5.14 -18.56 -0.79
CA ILE A 5 -4.74 -17.18 -0.46
C ILE A 5 -5.93 -16.41 0.09
N THR A 6 -5.74 -15.80 1.24
CA THR A 6 -6.72 -14.90 1.85
C THR A 6 -6.26 -13.47 1.75
N PHE A 7 -7.15 -12.54 1.39
CA PHE A 7 -6.92 -11.11 1.52
C PHE A 7 -7.70 -10.56 2.72
N ILE A 8 -7.00 -9.87 3.62
CA ILE A 8 -7.61 -9.02 4.65
C ILE A 8 -7.53 -7.58 4.13
N GLY A 9 -8.70 -6.98 3.91
CA GLY A 9 -8.87 -5.73 3.17
C GLY A 9 -9.29 -5.99 1.73
N TYR A 10 -10.47 -5.48 1.37
CA TYR A 10 -11.08 -5.56 0.04
C TYR A 10 -11.26 -4.15 -0.57
N GLY A 11 -10.26 -3.29 -0.34
CA GLY A 11 -10.09 -2.01 -1.04
C GLY A 11 -9.58 -2.18 -2.47
N GLU A 12 -9.03 -1.12 -3.06
CA GLU A 12 -8.54 -1.12 -4.46
C GLU A 12 -7.51 -2.23 -4.73
N VAL A 13 -6.49 -2.36 -3.87
CA VAL A 13 -5.44 -3.39 -4.00
C VAL A 13 -6.01 -4.78 -3.78
N GLY A 14 -6.74 -4.99 -2.66
CA GLY A 14 -7.35 -6.27 -2.33
C GLY A 14 -8.25 -6.79 -3.44
N GLN A 15 -9.15 -5.95 -3.96
CA GLN A 15 -10.02 -6.28 -5.09
C GLN A 15 -9.25 -6.61 -6.37
N LEU A 16 -8.24 -5.83 -6.72
CA LEU A 16 -7.50 -6.03 -7.97
C LEU A 16 -6.68 -7.33 -7.92
N PHE A 17 -5.95 -7.54 -6.84
CA PHE A 17 -5.05 -8.69 -6.70
C PHE A 17 -5.82 -9.98 -6.50
N SER A 18 -6.84 -9.98 -5.64
CA SER A 18 -7.67 -11.17 -5.39
C SER A 18 -8.32 -11.67 -6.69
N ARG A 19 -8.90 -10.77 -7.49
CA ARG A 19 -9.53 -11.12 -8.78
C ARG A 19 -8.53 -11.69 -9.78
N GLN A 20 -7.37 -11.07 -9.92
CA GLN A 20 -6.37 -11.54 -10.89
C GLN A 20 -5.74 -12.88 -10.46
N LEU A 21 -5.45 -13.06 -9.17
CA LEU A 21 -4.95 -14.33 -8.65
C LEU A 21 -6.00 -15.45 -8.72
N ALA A 22 -7.29 -15.14 -8.55
CA ALA A 22 -8.37 -16.13 -8.68
C ALA A 22 -8.50 -16.72 -10.09
N THR A 23 -7.95 -16.07 -11.12
CA THR A 23 -7.89 -16.62 -12.49
C THR A 23 -6.77 -17.65 -12.69
N LYS A 24 -5.88 -17.82 -11.71
CA LYS A 24 -4.71 -18.67 -11.83
C LYS A 24 -5.06 -20.12 -11.50
N PRO A 25 -4.62 -21.11 -12.30
CA PRO A 25 -4.90 -22.52 -12.05
C PRO A 25 -4.41 -22.95 -10.67
N GLY A 26 -5.25 -23.70 -9.94
CA GLY A 26 -4.88 -24.22 -8.63
C GLY A 26 -4.80 -23.17 -7.52
N VAL A 27 -5.30 -21.94 -7.73
CA VAL A 27 -5.41 -20.92 -6.69
C VAL A 27 -6.86 -20.78 -6.26
N ARG A 28 -7.09 -20.75 -4.95
CA ARG A 28 -8.38 -20.41 -4.35
C ARG A 28 -8.21 -19.15 -3.51
N ILE A 29 -9.16 -18.23 -3.68
CA ILE A 29 -9.08 -16.90 -3.08
C ILE A 29 -10.25 -16.69 -2.15
N THR A 30 -9.92 -16.31 -0.92
CA THR A 30 -10.84 -15.82 0.08
C THR A 30 -10.56 -14.35 0.38
N VAL A 31 -11.58 -13.58 0.71
CA VAL A 31 -11.45 -12.17 1.08
C VAL A 31 -12.29 -11.88 2.33
N TYR A 32 -11.77 -11.00 3.17
CA TYR A 32 -12.48 -10.40 4.29
C TYR A 32 -12.20 -8.90 4.33
N ASP A 33 -13.22 -8.09 4.61
CA ASP A 33 -13.09 -6.67 4.89
C ASP A 33 -14.01 -6.29 6.05
N ILE A 34 -13.52 -5.44 6.96
CA ILE A 34 -14.32 -4.95 8.10
C ILE A 34 -15.58 -4.20 7.66
N LEU A 35 -15.62 -3.68 6.43
CA LEU A 35 -16.75 -2.98 5.84
C LEU A 35 -17.79 -3.92 5.23
N PHE A 36 -17.55 -5.24 5.20
CA PHE A 36 -18.55 -6.21 4.74
C PHE A 36 -19.81 -6.21 5.59
N ASP A 37 -19.72 -5.77 6.84
CA ASP A 37 -20.84 -5.63 7.76
C ASP A 37 -21.33 -4.18 7.89
N ASP A 38 -20.75 -3.25 7.11
CA ASP A 38 -21.22 -1.87 7.08
C ASP A 38 -22.64 -1.82 6.48
N PRO A 39 -23.65 -1.27 7.19
CA PRO A 39 -25.04 -1.28 6.74
C PRO A 39 -25.29 -0.56 5.41
N ARG A 40 -24.40 0.36 5.01
CA ARG A 40 -24.54 1.16 3.78
C ARG A 40 -23.71 0.61 2.63
N LYS A 41 -22.52 0.07 2.92
CA LYS A 41 -21.53 -0.31 1.91
C LYS A 41 -21.31 -1.82 1.79
N GLY A 42 -21.64 -2.59 2.83
CA GLY A 42 -21.31 -4.00 2.94
C GLY A 42 -21.94 -4.87 1.85
N SER A 43 -23.23 -4.66 1.56
CA SER A 43 -23.93 -5.43 0.52
C SER A 43 -23.33 -5.25 -0.87
N GLU A 44 -23.04 -4.00 -1.28
CA GLU A 44 -22.41 -3.70 -2.56
C GLU A 44 -20.99 -4.27 -2.61
N LEU A 45 -20.22 -4.15 -1.53
CA LEU A 45 -18.85 -4.63 -1.47
C LEU A 45 -18.77 -6.16 -1.53
N ARG A 46 -19.68 -6.86 -0.83
CA ARG A 46 -19.85 -8.33 -0.93
C ARG A 46 -20.31 -8.74 -2.34
N GLN A 47 -21.25 -8.03 -2.96
CA GLN A 47 -21.69 -8.32 -4.33
C GLN A 47 -20.52 -8.23 -5.34
N ARG A 48 -19.64 -7.23 -5.18
CA ARG A 48 -18.42 -7.12 -6.00
C ARG A 48 -17.44 -8.27 -5.80
N ALA A 49 -17.43 -8.91 -4.63
CA ALA A 49 -16.68 -10.14 -4.38
C ALA A 49 -17.37 -11.34 -5.05
N SER A 50 -18.66 -11.56 -4.79
CA SER A 50 -19.42 -12.71 -5.31
C SER A 50 -19.54 -12.73 -6.85
N GLY A 51 -19.43 -11.58 -7.52
CA GLY A 51 -19.39 -11.50 -8.99
C GLY A 51 -18.09 -12.02 -9.62
N THR A 52 -17.18 -12.59 -8.83
CA THR A 52 -15.86 -13.07 -9.25
C THR A 52 -15.59 -14.45 -8.64
N SER A 53 -14.50 -15.11 -9.05
CA SER A 53 -14.09 -16.40 -8.50
C SER A 53 -13.50 -16.32 -7.08
N VAL A 54 -13.80 -15.27 -6.31
CA VAL A 54 -13.35 -15.09 -4.92
C VAL A 54 -14.49 -15.37 -3.95
N HIS A 55 -14.15 -15.92 -2.79
CA HIS A 55 -15.10 -16.17 -1.70
C HIS A 55 -15.01 -15.05 -0.66
N ALA A 56 -16.12 -14.41 -0.32
CA ALA A 56 -16.18 -13.43 0.76
C ALA A 56 -16.62 -14.12 2.05
N ASP A 57 -15.74 -14.16 3.04
CA ASP A 57 -16.04 -14.72 4.36
C ASP A 57 -16.70 -13.68 5.27
N ASP A 58 -17.39 -14.17 6.31
CA ASP A 58 -18.12 -13.33 7.27
C ASP A 58 -17.25 -12.86 8.43
N SER A 59 -16.10 -13.49 8.66
CA SER A 59 -15.18 -13.11 9.72
C SER A 59 -13.72 -13.33 9.34
N VAL A 60 -12.82 -12.59 9.99
CA VAL A 60 -11.37 -12.82 9.89
C VAL A 60 -10.99 -14.24 10.30
N ALA A 61 -11.70 -14.84 11.26
CA ALA A 61 -11.46 -16.20 11.72
C ALA A 61 -11.76 -17.23 10.63
N ASP A 62 -12.87 -17.03 9.91
CA ASP A 62 -13.26 -17.91 8.80
C ASP A 62 -12.30 -17.78 7.64
N ALA A 63 -11.94 -16.54 7.30
CA ALA A 63 -11.00 -16.25 6.23
C ALA A 63 -9.63 -16.87 6.48
N CYS A 64 -9.10 -16.79 7.71
CA CYS A 64 -7.76 -17.31 8.02
C CYS A 64 -7.69 -18.84 8.10
N ARG A 65 -8.78 -19.55 8.40
CA ARG A 65 -8.75 -20.98 8.81
C ARG A 65 -8.16 -21.93 7.76
N GLY A 66 -8.36 -21.66 6.47
CA GLY A 66 -7.92 -22.51 5.36
C GLY A 66 -6.75 -21.96 4.56
N ALA A 67 -6.23 -20.78 4.91
CA ALA A 67 -5.23 -20.09 4.10
C ALA A 67 -3.85 -20.73 4.22
N ASP A 68 -3.12 -20.83 3.11
CA ASP A 68 -1.66 -21.01 3.16
C ASP A 68 -0.98 -19.65 3.38
N ILE A 69 -1.49 -18.62 2.69
CA ILE A 69 -0.97 -17.25 2.72
C ILE A 69 -2.11 -16.28 3.01
N VAL A 70 -1.93 -15.43 4.03
CA VAL A 70 -2.83 -14.33 4.37
C VAL A 70 -2.15 -13.02 3.99
N ILE A 71 -2.68 -12.30 3.00
CA ILE A 71 -2.17 -11.01 2.54
C ILE A 71 -3.01 -9.89 3.14
N SER A 72 -2.38 -9.04 3.93
CA SER A 72 -3.01 -7.85 4.52
C SER A 72 -2.81 -6.63 3.64
N ALA A 73 -3.91 -6.09 3.12
CA ALA A 73 -3.97 -4.92 2.24
C ALA A 73 -5.05 -3.94 2.74
N VAL A 74 -4.87 -3.47 3.98
CA VAL A 74 -5.72 -2.51 4.67
C VAL A 74 -5.12 -1.08 4.63
N THR A 75 -5.68 -0.15 5.39
CA THR A 75 -5.06 1.18 5.54
C THR A 75 -3.85 1.11 6.48
N ALA A 76 -2.92 2.07 6.35
CA ALA A 76 -1.75 2.15 7.23
C ALA A 76 -2.14 2.15 8.72
N ASP A 77 -3.15 2.95 9.09
CA ASP A 77 -3.63 3.07 10.46
C ASP A 77 -4.36 1.80 10.97
N SER A 78 -4.75 0.90 10.07
CA SER A 78 -5.43 -0.37 10.42
C SER A 78 -4.48 -1.57 10.47
N ALA A 79 -3.23 -1.44 10.02
CA ALA A 79 -2.33 -2.58 9.81
C ALA A 79 -2.08 -3.39 11.09
N VAL A 80 -1.77 -2.72 12.20
CA VAL A 80 -1.50 -3.36 13.50
C VAL A 80 -2.75 -4.06 14.04
N THR A 81 -3.90 -3.38 14.00
CA THR A 81 -5.18 -3.94 14.46
C THR A 81 -5.59 -5.17 13.64
N ALA A 82 -5.47 -5.10 12.31
CA ALA A 82 -5.80 -6.20 11.42
C ALA A 82 -4.91 -7.42 11.66
N ALA A 83 -3.61 -7.23 11.90
CA ALA A 83 -2.70 -8.31 12.24
C ALA A 83 -3.00 -8.93 13.60
N ALA A 84 -3.31 -8.13 14.62
CA ALA A 84 -3.69 -8.64 15.94
C ALA A 84 -4.97 -9.49 15.87
N GLN A 85 -5.97 -9.05 15.09
CA GLN A 85 -7.20 -9.81 14.86
C GLN A 85 -6.95 -11.12 14.10
N ALA A 86 -6.14 -11.08 13.04
CA ALA A 86 -5.77 -12.28 12.29
C ALA A 86 -4.98 -13.28 13.13
N ALA A 87 -4.00 -12.79 13.91
CA ALA A 87 -3.10 -13.61 14.73
C ALA A 87 -3.83 -14.52 15.73
N ALA A 88 -5.00 -14.11 16.22
CA ALA A 88 -5.83 -14.96 17.09
C ALA A 88 -6.35 -16.25 16.41
N HIS A 89 -6.27 -16.32 15.08
CA HIS A 89 -6.80 -17.42 14.27
C HIS A 89 -5.76 -18.06 13.36
N LEU A 90 -4.57 -17.46 13.26
CA LEU A 90 -3.45 -18.01 12.53
C LEU A 90 -2.89 -19.25 13.22
N ARG A 91 -2.27 -20.12 12.43
CA ARG A 91 -1.70 -21.40 12.84
C ARG A 91 -0.26 -21.53 12.36
N PRO A 92 0.56 -22.41 12.98
CA PRO A 92 1.84 -22.80 12.41
C PRO A 92 1.74 -23.21 10.95
N SER A 93 2.80 -22.94 10.18
CA SER A 93 2.90 -23.15 8.73
C SER A 93 2.09 -22.20 7.84
N GLN A 94 1.25 -21.33 8.40
CA GLN A 94 0.65 -20.23 7.64
C GLN A 94 1.63 -19.06 7.52
N ILE A 95 1.50 -18.29 6.45
CA ILE A 95 2.33 -17.12 6.18
C ILE A 95 1.45 -15.87 6.16
N TYR A 96 1.73 -14.91 7.03
CA TYR A 96 1.13 -13.58 6.97
C TYR A 96 2.04 -12.62 6.21
N VAL A 97 1.51 -12.08 5.11
CA VAL A 97 2.17 -11.08 4.28
C VAL A 97 1.56 -9.72 4.57
N ASP A 98 2.36 -8.80 5.10
CA ASP A 98 1.93 -7.42 5.28
C ASP A 98 2.29 -6.56 4.06
N LEU A 99 1.29 -6.24 3.24
CA LEU A 99 1.42 -5.41 2.03
C LEU A 99 1.25 -3.90 2.33
N ASN A 100 0.95 -3.53 3.57
CA ASN A 100 0.58 -2.17 3.95
C ASN A 100 1.76 -1.19 3.83
N SER A 101 1.46 0.06 3.48
CA SER A 101 2.43 1.16 3.33
C SER A 101 2.83 1.77 4.68
N VAL A 102 3.54 1.02 5.53
CA VAL A 102 3.89 1.43 6.90
C VAL A 102 5.41 1.43 7.16
N SER A 103 5.86 2.12 8.22
CA SER A 103 7.26 2.24 8.65
C SER A 103 7.86 0.88 9.07
N PRO A 104 9.19 0.73 9.04
CA PRO A 104 9.86 -0.46 9.59
C PRO A 104 9.44 -0.78 11.02
N ALA A 105 9.35 0.20 11.92
CA ALA A 105 8.88 -0.08 13.28
C ALA A 105 7.41 -0.53 13.31
N THR A 106 6.54 0.06 12.49
CA THR A 106 5.17 -0.41 12.36
C THR A 106 5.12 -1.84 11.81
N LYS A 107 5.98 -2.21 10.85
CA LYS A 107 6.11 -3.61 10.37
C LYS A 107 6.46 -4.56 11.50
N GLU A 108 7.36 -4.19 12.40
CA GLU A 108 7.69 -5.00 13.56
C GLU A 108 6.53 -5.13 14.55
N GLN A 109 5.75 -4.06 14.76
CA GLN A 109 4.53 -4.11 15.57
C GLN A 109 3.47 -5.05 14.98
N VAL A 110 3.34 -5.07 13.66
CA VAL A 110 2.47 -6.02 12.92
C VAL A 110 3.01 -7.45 13.05
N ALA A 111 4.32 -7.64 12.93
CA ALA A 111 4.95 -8.95 12.97
C ALA A 111 4.88 -9.61 14.37
N GLY A 112 4.89 -8.82 15.44
CA GLY A 112 4.82 -9.29 16.83
C GLY A 112 3.72 -10.32 17.10
N PRO A 113 2.42 -9.96 16.97
CA PRO A 113 1.31 -10.88 17.22
C PRO A 113 1.30 -12.07 16.24
N VAL A 114 1.70 -11.88 14.98
CA VAL A 114 1.79 -12.98 13.98
C VAL A 114 2.82 -14.02 14.41
N ARG A 115 4.02 -13.60 14.82
CA ARG A 115 5.05 -14.54 15.29
C ARG A 115 4.62 -15.26 16.57
N GLN A 116 3.87 -14.60 17.45
CA GLN A 116 3.32 -15.21 18.67
C GLN A 116 2.29 -16.31 18.37
N SER A 117 1.58 -16.25 17.25
CA SER A 117 0.67 -17.33 16.81
C SER A 117 1.41 -18.53 16.19
N GLY A 118 2.73 -18.42 16.01
CA GLY A 118 3.57 -19.41 15.34
C GLY A 118 3.51 -19.38 13.81
N ALA A 119 2.83 -18.39 13.22
CA ALA A 119 2.83 -18.17 11.78
C ALA A 119 4.09 -17.40 11.35
N ASP A 120 4.50 -17.61 10.10
CA ASP A 120 5.59 -16.87 9.49
C ASP A 120 5.13 -15.46 9.10
N PHE A 121 6.04 -14.48 9.17
CA PHE A 121 5.78 -13.10 8.76
C PHE A 121 6.70 -12.69 7.60
N VAL A 122 6.12 -12.05 6.59
CA VAL A 122 6.84 -11.45 5.45
C VAL A 122 6.31 -10.04 5.21
N GLU A 123 7.20 -9.06 5.06
CA GLU A 123 6.80 -7.72 4.63
C GLU A 123 6.85 -7.61 3.11
N PHE A 124 5.82 -7.02 2.50
CA PHE A 124 5.83 -6.60 1.11
C PHE A 124 5.74 -5.08 0.99
N ALA A 125 6.41 -4.53 -0.02
CA ALA A 125 6.41 -3.12 -0.35
C ALA A 125 6.12 -2.91 -1.84
N VAL A 126 4.88 -2.51 -2.15
CA VAL A 126 4.47 -2.13 -3.51
C VAL A 126 5.19 -0.84 -3.95
N MET A 127 5.92 -0.90 -5.07
CA MET A 127 6.82 0.18 -5.50
C MET A 127 6.21 1.13 -6.54
N ALA A 128 5.05 0.80 -7.10
CA ALA A 128 4.38 1.61 -8.12
C ALA A 128 2.84 1.61 -7.94
N PRO A 129 2.10 2.52 -8.59
CA PRO A 129 0.63 2.44 -8.65
C PRO A 129 0.17 1.09 -9.21
N VAL A 130 -0.87 0.50 -8.62
CA VAL A 130 -1.31 -0.86 -8.95
C VAL A 130 -2.28 -0.95 -10.13
N LYS A 131 -2.99 0.14 -10.47
CA LYS A 131 -4.15 0.11 -11.38
C LYS A 131 -3.87 -0.55 -12.73
N GLU A 132 -2.80 -0.12 -13.40
CA GLU A 132 -2.42 -0.64 -14.72
C GLU A 132 -1.68 -1.99 -14.65
N PRO A 133 -0.60 -2.16 -13.85
CA PRO A 133 0.14 -3.42 -13.83
C PRO A 133 -0.55 -4.55 -13.06
N GLY A 134 -1.52 -4.26 -12.20
CA GLY A 134 -2.17 -5.25 -11.35
C GLY A 134 -1.17 -6.04 -10.50
N ILE A 135 -1.28 -7.36 -10.51
CA ILE A 135 -0.38 -8.27 -9.78
C ILE A 135 1.05 -8.24 -10.30
N GLU A 136 1.30 -7.73 -11.51
CA GLU A 136 2.64 -7.56 -12.07
C GLU A 136 3.33 -6.28 -11.57
N VAL A 137 2.70 -5.52 -10.68
CA VAL A 137 3.32 -4.35 -10.06
C VAL A 137 4.63 -4.77 -9.37
N PRO A 138 5.72 -3.98 -9.49
CA PRO A 138 6.95 -4.30 -8.78
C PRO A 138 6.74 -4.25 -7.26
N ILE A 139 7.09 -5.32 -6.58
CA ILE A 139 7.01 -5.47 -5.12
C ILE A 139 8.40 -5.87 -4.60
N LEU A 140 8.83 -5.24 -3.51
CA LEU A 140 9.98 -5.72 -2.74
C LEU A 140 9.48 -6.55 -1.55
N SER A 141 10.22 -7.58 -1.17
CA SER A 141 9.88 -8.40 -0.01
C SER A 141 11.05 -8.54 0.98
N GLY A 142 10.71 -8.66 2.26
CA GLY A 142 11.65 -8.84 3.37
C GLY A 142 11.13 -9.84 4.41
N GLY A 143 12.05 -10.51 5.09
CA GLY A 143 11.75 -11.52 6.11
C GLY A 143 12.35 -12.90 5.77
N GLU A 144 12.43 -13.78 6.77
CA GLU A 144 13.12 -15.08 6.64
C GLU A 144 12.57 -15.95 5.51
N ARG A 145 11.26 -15.89 5.28
CA ARG A 145 10.55 -16.66 4.26
C ARG A 145 10.30 -15.88 2.96
N ALA A 146 10.84 -14.66 2.85
CA ALA A 146 10.55 -13.76 1.73
C ALA A 146 10.93 -14.39 0.37
N GLU A 147 12.05 -15.08 0.28
CA GLU A 147 12.49 -15.73 -0.96
C GLU A 147 11.51 -16.80 -1.43
N GLU A 148 11.13 -17.73 -0.54
CA GLU A 148 10.17 -18.80 -0.85
C GLU A 148 8.80 -18.24 -1.25
N VAL A 149 8.27 -17.31 -0.46
CA VAL A 149 6.95 -16.72 -0.72
C VAL A 149 6.94 -15.95 -2.03
N SER A 150 8.01 -15.21 -2.31
CA SER A 150 8.16 -14.48 -3.57
C SER A 150 8.23 -15.45 -4.75
N ALA A 151 9.00 -16.53 -4.66
CA ALA A 151 9.08 -17.54 -5.72
C ALA A 151 7.70 -18.14 -6.01
N ARG A 152 6.97 -18.59 -4.98
CA ARG A 152 5.64 -19.20 -5.10
C ARG A 152 4.62 -18.23 -5.72
N LEU A 153 4.63 -16.97 -5.32
CA LEU A 153 3.70 -15.96 -5.86
C LEU A 153 4.11 -15.46 -7.25
N ASN A 154 5.40 -15.45 -7.58
CA ASN A 154 5.89 -15.11 -8.91
C ASN A 154 5.51 -16.15 -9.97
N GLU A 155 5.39 -17.45 -9.60
CA GLU A 155 4.82 -18.48 -10.48
C GLU A 155 3.39 -18.18 -10.91
N LEU A 156 2.66 -17.38 -10.13
CA LEU A 156 1.30 -16.92 -10.44
C LEU A 156 1.28 -15.64 -11.31
N GLY A 157 2.45 -15.09 -11.63
CA GLY A 157 2.63 -13.89 -12.43
C GLY A 157 2.94 -12.62 -11.62
N MET A 158 3.14 -12.72 -10.29
CA MET A 158 3.59 -11.56 -9.53
C MET A 158 5.04 -11.17 -9.88
N LYS A 159 5.44 -9.93 -9.52
CA LYS A 159 6.79 -9.40 -9.72
C LYS A 159 7.41 -8.97 -8.40
N ILE A 160 7.72 -9.96 -7.57
CA ILE A 160 8.24 -9.76 -6.22
C ILE A 160 9.75 -10.03 -6.20
N THR A 161 10.54 -9.09 -5.68
CA THR A 161 11.98 -9.20 -5.51
C THR A 161 12.32 -9.26 -4.02
N PRO A 162 12.84 -10.39 -3.51
CA PRO A 162 13.39 -10.48 -2.16
C PRO A 162 14.61 -9.59 -2.04
N VAL A 163 14.63 -8.70 -1.05
CA VAL A 163 15.76 -7.76 -0.83
C VAL A 163 16.45 -7.95 0.51
N SER A 164 15.86 -8.71 1.43
CA SER A 164 16.39 -8.94 2.77
C SER A 164 15.76 -10.15 3.42
N THR A 165 16.51 -10.83 4.28
CA THR A 165 15.96 -11.81 5.24
C THR A 165 15.42 -11.14 6.50
N GLY A 166 15.70 -9.86 6.71
CA GLY A 166 15.15 -9.05 7.80
C GLY A 166 13.91 -8.26 7.39
N ILE A 167 13.14 -7.82 8.39
CA ILE A 167 12.02 -6.89 8.21
C ILE A 167 12.55 -5.45 8.26
N GLY A 168 11.99 -4.58 7.41
CA GLY A 168 12.28 -3.15 7.39
C GLY A 168 12.95 -2.68 6.10
N THR A 169 13.72 -3.53 5.42
CA THR A 169 14.46 -3.13 4.20
C THR A 169 13.51 -2.78 3.05
N ALA A 170 12.46 -3.57 2.82
CA ALA A 170 11.53 -3.33 1.73
C ALA A 170 10.65 -2.10 2.03
N SER A 171 10.13 -1.99 3.24
CA SER A 171 9.34 -0.83 3.70
C SER A 171 10.16 0.46 3.70
N ALA A 172 11.40 0.44 4.22
CA ALA A 172 12.28 1.60 4.20
C ALA A 172 12.60 2.07 2.77
N THR A 173 12.90 1.14 1.87
CA THR A 173 13.15 1.46 0.46
C THR A 173 11.96 2.20 -0.18
N LYS A 174 10.74 1.72 0.08
CA LYS A 174 9.50 2.35 -0.41
C LYS A 174 9.24 3.72 0.20
N LEU A 175 9.48 3.89 1.50
CA LEU A 175 9.24 5.15 2.19
C LEU A 175 10.29 6.21 1.82
N CYS A 176 11.57 5.85 1.71
CA CYS A 176 12.61 6.73 1.19
C CYS A 176 12.26 7.26 -0.21
N ARG A 177 11.81 6.38 -1.12
CA ARG A 177 11.30 6.80 -2.43
C ARG A 177 10.08 7.72 -2.32
N SER A 178 9.21 7.47 -1.35
CA SER A 178 8.01 8.28 -1.12
C SER A 178 8.33 9.71 -0.72
N ILE A 179 9.39 9.94 0.08
CA ILE A 179 9.84 11.29 0.45
C ILE A 179 10.06 12.14 -0.81
N VAL A 180 10.78 11.59 -1.80
CA VAL A 180 11.05 12.29 -3.06
C VAL A 180 9.77 12.53 -3.85
N ILE A 181 9.01 11.47 -4.15
CA ILE A 181 7.86 11.56 -5.06
C ILE A 181 6.74 12.41 -4.46
N LYS A 182 6.46 12.26 -3.17
CA LYS A 182 5.40 13.02 -2.48
C LYS A 182 5.86 14.43 -2.11
N GLY A 183 7.14 14.63 -1.84
CA GLY A 183 7.72 15.97 -1.70
C GLY A 183 7.57 16.78 -2.99
N MET A 184 7.91 16.19 -4.14
CA MET A 184 7.68 16.83 -5.44
C MET A 184 6.20 17.14 -5.68
N GLU A 185 5.30 16.24 -5.30
CA GLU A 185 3.86 16.50 -5.44
C GLU A 185 3.38 17.70 -4.62
N ALA A 186 3.79 17.80 -3.35
CA ALA A 186 3.46 18.96 -2.52
C ALA A 186 4.03 20.27 -3.11
N LEU A 187 5.28 20.23 -3.60
CA LEU A 187 5.89 21.36 -4.29
C LEU A 187 5.10 21.76 -5.55
N MET A 188 4.67 20.79 -6.36
CA MET A 188 3.91 21.05 -7.58
C MET A 188 2.52 21.60 -7.30
N VAL A 189 1.87 21.17 -6.22
CA VAL A 189 0.60 21.75 -5.77
C VAL A 189 0.76 23.24 -5.47
N ASP A 190 1.73 23.63 -4.65
CA ASP A 190 1.93 25.04 -4.29
C ASP A 190 2.47 25.88 -5.43
N PHE A 191 3.40 25.34 -6.22
CA PHE A 191 3.87 25.97 -7.44
C PHE A 191 2.69 26.32 -8.36
N THR A 192 1.80 25.36 -8.64
CA THR A 192 0.68 25.58 -9.57
C THR A 192 -0.25 26.67 -9.04
N LEU A 193 -0.71 26.56 -7.80
CA LEU A 193 -1.65 27.51 -7.21
C LEU A 193 -1.05 28.93 -7.07
N ALA A 194 0.20 29.03 -6.62
CA ALA A 194 0.85 30.33 -6.43
C ALA A 194 1.19 31.00 -7.76
N SER A 195 1.74 30.26 -8.72
CA SER A 195 2.16 30.81 -10.01
C SER A 195 0.98 31.20 -10.90
N GLU A 196 -0.14 30.48 -10.84
CA GLU A 196 -1.40 30.87 -11.48
C GLU A 196 -1.93 32.18 -10.89
N ARG A 197 -1.99 32.28 -9.56
CA ARG A 197 -2.49 33.48 -8.89
C ARG A 197 -1.61 34.71 -9.10
N ALA A 198 -0.31 34.51 -9.25
CA ALA A 198 0.64 35.57 -9.56
C ALA A 198 0.74 35.87 -11.08
N GLY A 199 0.15 35.05 -11.95
CA GLY A 199 0.23 35.21 -13.40
C GLY A 199 1.63 34.92 -13.99
N VAL A 200 2.45 34.11 -13.31
CA VAL A 200 3.86 33.87 -13.68
C VAL A 200 4.16 32.42 -14.09
N ALA A 201 3.15 31.54 -14.14
CA ALA A 201 3.35 30.11 -14.44
C ALA A 201 4.20 29.85 -15.71
N PRO A 202 3.97 30.51 -16.87
CA PRO A 202 4.78 30.27 -18.06
C PRO A 202 6.26 30.63 -17.88
N ALA A 203 6.55 31.73 -17.17
CA ALA A 203 7.92 32.18 -16.95
C ALA A 203 8.69 31.22 -16.02
N VAL A 204 8.04 30.74 -14.96
CA VAL A 204 8.65 29.77 -14.03
C VAL A 204 8.88 28.43 -14.72
N LEU A 205 7.91 27.92 -15.49
CA LEU A 205 8.05 26.67 -16.25
C LEU A 205 9.20 26.73 -17.26
N ALA A 206 9.33 27.86 -17.98
CA ALA A 206 10.44 28.06 -18.91
C ALA A 206 11.80 28.03 -18.18
N SER A 207 11.90 28.65 -17.01
CA SER A 207 13.12 28.65 -16.19
C SER A 207 13.45 27.25 -15.65
N LEU A 208 12.46 26.50 -15.17
CA LEU A 208 12.64 25.11 -14.72
C LEU A 208 13.09 24.20 -15.86
N LYS A 209 12.51 24.35 -17.05
CA LYS A 209 12.91 23.60 -18.25
C LYS A 209 14.34 23.91 -18.68
N ALA A 210 14.77 25.18 -18.60
CA ALA A 210 16.15 25.54 -18.90
C ALA A 210 17.15 24.89 -17.91
N SER A 211 16.77 24.79 -16.63
CA SER A 211 17.61 24.21 -15.57
C SER A 211 17.62 22.67 -15.61
N TYR A 212 16.50 22.06 -15.98
CA TYR A 212 16.30 20.62 -16.02
C TYR A 212 15.58 20.19 -17.30
N PRO A 213 16.28 20.17 -18.45
CA PRO A 213 15.67 19.98 -19.77
C PRO A 213 15.08 18.59 -20.00
N GLY A 214 15.46 17.60 -19.19
CA GLY A 214 14.93 16.23 -19.26
C GLY A 214 13.55 16.05 -18.63
N MET A 215 12.99 17.07 -17.98
CA MET A 215 11.68 17.01 -17.34
C MET A 215 10.64 17.83 -18.10
N ASP A 216 9.50 17.20 -18.37
CA ASP A 216 8.28 17.88 -18.82
C ASP A 216 7.56 18.48 -17.60
N TRP A 217 8.00 19.66 -17.19
CA TRP A 217 7.50 20.33 -15.98
C TRP A 217 5.99 20.65 -16.02
N GLU A 218 5.45 20.92 -17.20
CA GLU A 218 4.01 21.15 -17.39
C GLU A 218 3.22 19.86 -17.08
N ASN A 219 3.66 18.75 -17.66
CA ASN A 219 3.03 17.46 -17.39
C ASN A 219 3.25 16.98 -15.96
N VAL A 220 4.45 17.18 -15.40
CA VAL A 220 4.77 16.84 -14.00
C VAL A 220 3.84 17.58 -13.04
N ALA A 221 3.70 18.90 -13.19
CA ALA A 221 2.82 19.71 -12.35
C ALA A 221 1.35 19.22 -12.43
N LYS A 222 0.85 19.03 -13.65
CA LYS A 222 -0.52 18.56 -13.90
C LYS A 222 -0.79 17.17 -13.30
N VAL A 223 0.07 16.20 -13.57
CA VAL A 223 -0.10 14.81 -13.11
C VAL A 223 -0.01 14.73 -11.60
N MET A 224 1.01 15.37 -11.01
CA MET A 224 1.22 15.33 -9.56
C MET A 224 0.06 15.98 -8.81
N MET A 225 -0.38 17.16 -9.21
CA MET A 225 -1.53 17.85 -8.59
C MET A 225 -2.81 17.00 -8.68
N SER A 226 -3.08 16.37 -9.83
CA SER A 226 -4.23 15.48 -10.00
C SER A 226 -4.20 14.29 -9.02
N ARG A 227 -3.03 13.69 -8.79
CA ARG A 227 -2.87 12.59 -7.84
C ARG A 227 -3.11 13.02 -6.39
N VAL A 228 -2.65 14.21 -6.01
CA VAL A 228 -2.93 14.74 -4.66
C VAL A 228 -4.41 15.07 -4.51
N ARG A 229 -5.06 15.63 -5.53
CA ARG A 229 -6.51 15.87 -5.50
C ARG A 229 -7.29 14.58 -5.28
N GLN A 230 -6.97 13.52 -6.03
CA GLN A 230 -7.73 12.26 -5.98
C GLN A 230 -7.42 11.41 -4.73
N HIS A 231 -6.19 11.45 -4.23
CA HIS A 231 -5.72 10.50 -3.22
C HIS A 231 -5.03 11.15 -2.01
N GLY A 232 -5.08 12.47 -1.86
CA GLY A 232 -4.25 13.22 -0.90
C GLY A 232 -4.36 12.73 0.55
N VAL A 233 -5.56 12.35 1.03
CA VAL A 233 -5.74 11.79 2.39
C VAL A 233 -4.93 10.51 2.58
N ARG A 234 -5.03 9.53 1.65
CA ARG A 234 -4.24 8.30 1.70
C ARG A 234 -2.75 8.60 1.57
N ARG A 235 -2.37 9.53 0.69
CA ARG A 235 -0.96 9.91 0.47
C ARG A 235 -0.37 10.61 1.70
N ALA A 236 -1.17 11.35 2.45
CA ALA A 236 -0.79 11.97 3.71
C ALA A 236 -0.49 10.91 4.77
N ALA A 237 -1.36 9.89 4.93
CA ALA A 237 -1.08 8.77 5.84
C ALA A 237 0.27 8.08 5.52
N GLU A 238 0.57 7.84 4.24
CA GLU A 238 1.87 7.30 3.83
C GLU A 238 3.06 8.23 4.15
N MET A 239 2.86 9.55 4.17
CA MET A 239 3.91 10.50 4.58
C MET A 239 4.06 10.60 6.09
N ARG A 240 3.00 10.36 6.87
CA ARG A 240 3.10 10.22 8.33
C ARG A 240 3.91 8.98 8.70
N GLU A 241 3.78 7.89 7.97
CA GLU A 241 4.65 6.71 8.10
C GLU A 241 6.10 7.03 7.69
N ALA A 242 6.30 7.83 6.63
CA ALA A 242 7.64 8.29 6.26
C ALA A 242 8.26 9.18 7.35
N SER A 243 7.51 10.09 7.97
CA SER A 243 7.98 10.88 9.11
C SER A 243 8.41 9.97 10.25
N ARG A 244 7.54 9.02 10.65
CA ARG A 244 7.85 8.06 11.72
C ARG A 244 9.14 7.31 11.45
N MET A 245 9.34 6.80 10.23
CA MET A 245 10.59 6.16 9.85
C MET A 245 11.81 7.10 9.99
N ILE A 246 11.68 8.36 9.59
CA ILE A 246 12.78 9.34 9.71
C ILE A 246 13.11 9.60 11.19
N ASP A 247 12.09 9.79 12.02
CA ASP A 247 12.23 10.00 13.47
C ASP A 247 12.84 8.76 14.17
N GLU A 248 12.43 7.56 13.76
CA GLU A 248 12.98 6.27 14.21
C GLU A 248 14.49 6.14 13.91
N LEU A 249 14.96 6.75 12.82
CA LEU A 249 16.37 6.80 12.44
C LEU A 249 17.17 7.89 13.16
N GLY A 250 16.54 8.64 14.09
CA GLY A 250 17.17 9.75 14.82
C GLY A 250 17.33 11.02 14.00
N LEU A 251 16.56 11.16 12.92
CA LEU A 251 16.52 12.34 12.05
C LEU A 251 15.23 13.15 12.32
N ASP A 252 15.09 14.32 11.69
CA ASP A 252 13.89 15.16 11.81
C ASP A 252 12.87 14.86 10.70
N GLY A 253 11.76 14.23 11.06
CA GLY A 253 10.63 13.93 10.16
C GLY A 253 9.74 15.13 9.83
N SER A 254 10.03 16.35 10.31
CA SER A 254 9.17 17.54 10.15
C SER A 254 8.76 17.83 8.70
N LEU A 255 9.68 17.70 7.74
CA LEU A 255 9.37 17.90 6.32
C LEU A 255 8.34 16.89 5.81
N ALA A 256 8.45 15.62 6.23
CA ALA A 256 7.52 14.58 5.83
C ALA A 256 6.10 14.86 6.37
N ASN A 257 6.00 15.35 7.62
CA ASN A 257 4.72 15.81 8.18
C ASN A 257 4.15 17.02 7.43
N ALA A 258 4.97 18.02 7.09
CA ALA A 258 4.52 19.17 6.32
C ALA A 258 3.96 18.77 4.93
N ILE A 259 4.61 17.82 4.26
CA ILE A 259 4.12 17.23 3.00
C ILE A 259 2.77 16.53 3.24
N ALA A 260 2.64 15.76 4.34
CA ALA A 260 1.39 15.08 4.68
C ALA A 260 0.24 16.07 4.87
N ASP A 261 0.46 17.12 5.66
CA ASP A 261 -0.54 18.17 5.94
C ASP A 261 -0.94 18.90 4.66
N ARG A 262 0.03 19.13 3.76
CA ARG A 262 -0.25 19.77 2.47
C ARG A 262 -1.12 18.88 1.57
N HIS A 263 -0.83 17.59 1.50
CA HIS A 263 -1.63 16.64 0.73
C HIS A 263 -3.06 16.52 1.27
N GLU A 264 -3.21 16.44 2.59
CA GLU A 264 -4.52 16.33 3.23
C GLU A 264 -5.35 17.61 3.05
N SER A 265 -4.76 18.78 3.31
CA SER A 265 -5.45 20.06 3.13
C SER A 265 -5.87 20.31 1.68
N PHE A 266 -5.01 19.98 0.71
CA PHE A 266 -5.36 20.14 -0.70
C PHE A 266 -6.50 19.20 -1.11
N ALA A 267 -6.47 17.93 -0.71
CA ALA A 267 -7.56 17.00 -1.05
C ALA A 267 -8.90 17.46 -0.46
N LYS A 268 -8.94 17.77 0.84
CA LYS A 268 -10.18 18.20 1.54
C LYS A 268 -10.79 19.47 0.95
N ALA A 269 -9.96 20.43 0.54
CA ALA A 269 -10.45 21.67 -0.07
C ALA A 269 -11.11 21.47 -1.45
N ASN A 270 -10.90 20.32 -2.10
CA ASN A 270 -11.48 19.97 -3.40
C ASN A 270 -12.63 18.94 -3.28
N GLU A 271 -13.05 18.56 -2.06
CA GLU A 271 -14.22 17.71 -1.82
C GLU A 271 -15.53 18.52 -1.68
N THR A 272 -15.40 19.84 -1.47
CA THR A 272 -16.47 20.86 -1.51
C THR A 272 -16.56 21.53 -2.86
#